data_AF-A0A6M4PA70-F1
#
_entry.id   AF-A0A6M4PA70-F1
#
_cell.length_a   1.000
_cell.length_b   1.000
_cell.length_c   1.000
_cell.angle_alpha   90.00
_cell.angle_beta   90.00
_cell.angle_gamma   90.00
#
_symmetry.space_group_name_H-M   'P 1'
#
loop_
_entity.id
_entity.type
_entity.pdbx_description
1 polymer ?
#
loop_
_entity_poly.entity_id
_entity_poly.type
_entity_poly.pdbx_seq_one_letter_code
_entity_poly.pdbx_strand_id
1 'polypeptide(L)'
;MKLQAIIRETVEPKQSDLPQSIVVEFVGDKEKQHFEVSFYDFDPYLHKIRKWDTWELTIKWKSEIFVDPKTKAKSYFTFLICTKAVPVHQMQK
;
A
#
# COMPACT_ATOMS: atom_id res chain seq x y z
N MET A 1 -9.51 -6.70 -2.24
CA MET A 1 -9.19 -6.98 -3.67
C MET A 1 -7.74 -7.44 -3.78
N LYS A 2 -7.39 -8.24 -4.77
CA LYS A 2 -6.00 -8.63 -5.03
C LYS A 2 -5.46 -7.81 -6.18
N LEU A 3 -4.37 -7.09 -5.98
CA LEU A 3 -3.75 -6.22 -6.97
C LEU A 3 -2.26 -6.54 -7.06
N GLN A 4 -1.74 -6.67 -8.27
CA GLN A 4 -0.30 -6.71 -8.47
C GLN A 4 0.25 -5.29 -8.38
N ALA A 5 1.34 -5.11 -7.64
CA ALA A 5 1.95 -3.81 -7.43
C ALA A 5 3.48 -3.94 -7.51
N ILE A 6 4.11 -2.92 -8.09
CA ILE A 6 5.55 -2.76 -8.12
C ILE A 6 5.91 -1.84 -6.95
N ILE A 7 6.87 -2.26 -6.11
CA ILE A 7 7.33 -1.45 -4.99
C ILE A 7 8.19 -0.30 -5.53
N ARG A 8 7.84 0.96 -5.22
CA ARG A 8 8.50 2.14 -5.80
C ARG A 8 9.44 2.87 -4.85
N GLU A 9 9.52 2.45 -3.60
CA GLU A 9 10.47 3.00 -2.62
C GLU A 9 11.29 1.92 -1.90
N THR A 10 12.34 2.38 -1.22
CA THR A 10 13.13 1.50 -0.35
C THR A 10 12.32 1.22 0.90
N VAL A 11 12.07 -0.07 1.16
CA VAL A 11 11.43 -0.51 2.41
C VAL A 11 12.51 -0.55 3.48
N GLU A 12 12.43 0.35 4.45
CA GLU A 12 13.35 0.45 5.58
C GLU A 12 12.87 -0.41 6.77
N PRO A 13 13.74 -0.77 7.72
CA PRO A 13 13.31 -1.39 8.97
C PRO A 13 12.33 -0.49 9.73
N LYS A 14 11.35 -1.10 10.41
CA LYS A 14 10.38 -0.39 11.24
C LYS A 14 11.07 0.40 12.36
N GLN A 15 10.77 1.70 12.46
CA GLN A 15 11.43 2.61 13.41
C GLN A 15 10.65 2.86 14.70
N SER A 16 9.36 2.51 14.75
CA SER A 16 8.49 2.70 15.92
C SER A 16 7.39 1.64 15.96
N ASP A 17 6.52 1.70 16.97
CA ASP A 17 5.36 0.79 17.04
C ASP A 17 4.27 1.09 16.02
N LEU A 18 4.33 2.24 15.33
CA LEU A 18 3.36 2.64 14.32
C LEU A 18 3.40 1.72 13.09
N PRO A 19 2.25 1.45 12.44
CA PRO A 19 2.18 0.71 11.18
C PRO A 19 3.11 1.32 10.14
N GLN A 20 3.81 0.47 9.40
CA GLN A 20 4.64 0.92 8.28
C GLN A 20 3.78 1.07 7.03
N SER A 21 4.06 2.07 6.21
CA SER A 21 3.52 2.17 4.86
C SER A 21 4.62 2.03 3.83
N ILE A 22 4.25 1.59 2.62
CA ILE A 22 5.14 1.60 1.47
C ILE A 22 4.45 2.23 0.26
N VAL A 23 5.21 2.91 -0.60
CA VAL A 23 4.76 3.45 -1.88
C VAL A 23 4.86 2.41 -2.98
N VAL A 24 3.77 2.21 -3.71
CA VAL A 24 3.65 1.25 -4.80
C VAL A 24 3.04 1.89 -6.04
N GLU A 25 3.26 1.24 -7.18
CA GLU A 25 2.52 1.49 -8.43
C GLU A 25 1.75 0.22 -8.79
N PHE A 26 0.45 0.31 -9.05
CA PHE A 26 -0.35 -0.85 -9.42
C PHE A 26 -0.16 -1.23 -10.88
N VAL A 27 0.08 -2.52 -11.14
CA VAL A 27 0.23 -3.05 -12.49
C VAL A 27 -1.08 -2.85 -13.26
N GLY A 28 -0.99 -2.22 -14.43
CA GLY A 28 -2.13 -1.91 -15.27
C GLY A 28 -2.78 -0.54 -15.02
N ASP A 29 -2.31 0.22 -14.03
CA ASP A 29 -2.69 1.63 -13.91
C ASP A 29 -2.09 2.44 -15.08
N LYS A 30 -2.97 2.99 -15.92
CA LYS A 30 -2.57 3.77 -17.11
C LYS A 30 -1.95 5.10 -16.74
N GLU A 31 -2.37 5.66 -15.60
CA GLU A 31 -1.88 6.94 -15.10
C GLU A 31 -0.53 6.80 -14.36
N LYS A 32 -0.09 5.56 -14.10
CA LYS A 32 1.16 5.22 -13.39
C LYS A 32 1.29 5.98 -12.06
N GLN A 33 0.18 6.06 -11.33
CA GLN A 33 0.14 6.78 -10.06
C GLN A 33 0.85 5.98 -8.97
N HIS A 34 1.41 6.73 -8.03
CA HIS A 34 2.00 6.19 -6.81
C HIS A 34 0.97 6.22 -5.70
N PHE A 35 0.84 5.09 -5.01
CA PHE A 35 -0.09 4.91 -3.91
C PHE A 35 0.66 4.50 -2.65
N GLU A 36 0.35 5.16 -1.53
CA GLU A 36 0.76 4.71 -0.22
C GLU A 36 -0.13 3.55 0.23
N VAL A 37 0.48 2.45 0.66
CA VAL A 37 -0.20 1.27 1.18
C VAL A 37 0.31 0.99 2.58
N SER A 38 -0.59 0.96 3.56
CA SER A 38 -0.26 0.71 4.97
C SER A 38 -0.33 -0.77 5.33
N PHE A 39 0.61 -1.21 6.17
CA PHE A 39 0.80 -2.59 6.63
C PHE A 39 0.62 -2.63 8.15
N TYR A 40 -0.52 -3.17 8.59
CA TYR A 40 -0.85 -3.28 10.02
C TYR A 40 -0.59 -4.68 10.58
N ASP A 41 -0.79 -5.71 9.75
CA ASP A 41 -0.78 -7.11 10.19
C ASP A 41 0.63 -7.74 10.20
N PHE A 42 1.57 -7.15 9.45
CA PHE A 42 2.95 -7.63 9.36
C PHE A 42 3.92 -6.53 8.93
N ASP A 43 5.20 -6.75 9.22
CA ASP A 43 6.29 -5.87 8.81
C ASP A 43 6.75 -6.20 7.37
N PRO A 44 6.66 -5.25 6.41
CA PRO A 44 7.06 -5.47 5.02
C PRO A 44 8.58 -5.66 4.86
N TYR A 45 9.41 -5.04 5.69
CA TYR A 45 10.85 -5.20 5.68
C TYR A 45 11.26 -6.63 6.06
N LEU A 46 10.66 -7.16 7.16
CA LEU A 46 10.89 -8.54 7.61
C LEU A 46 10.35 -9.58 6.63
N HIS A 47 9.28 -9.23 5.89
CA HIS A 47 8.76 -10.03 4.79
C HIS A 47 9.62 -9.97 3.51
N LYS A 48 10.76 -9.27 3.55
CA LYS A 48 11.71 -9.12 2.43
C LYS A 48 11.08 -8.48 1.20
N ILE A 49 10.09 -7.61 1.39
CA ILE A 49 9.59 -6.76 0.31
C ILE A 49 10.69 -5.73 0.00
N ARG A 50 11.08 -5.60 -1.27
CA ARG A 50 12.13 -4.68 -1.71
C ARG A 50 11.67 -3.81 -2.86
N LYS A 51 12.35 -2.67 -3.02
CA LYS A 51 12.15 -1.76 -4.14
C LYS A 51 12.30 -2.52 -5.46
N TRP A 52 11.43 -2.21 -6.42
CA TRP A 52 11.33 -2.82 -7.76
C TRP A 52 10.74 -4.23 -7.81
N ASP A 53 10.55 -4.91 -6.68
CA ASP A 53 9.85 -6.19 -6.66
C ASP A 53 8.39 -6.03 -7.10
N THR A 54 7.84 -7.10 -7.68
CA THR A 54 6.41 -7.20 -7.97
C THR A 54 5.75 -8.15 -6.98
N TRP A 55 4.68 -7.69 -6.34
CA TRP A 55 3.94 -8.43 -5.32
C TRP A 55 2.45 -8.42 -5.61
N GLU A 56 1.75 -9.52 -5.32
CA GLU A 56 0.29 -9.53 -5.21
C GLU A 56 -0.09 -9.08 -3.80
N LEU A 57 -0.70 -7.90 -3.72
CA LEU A 57 -1.19 -7.30 -2.48
C LEU A 57 -2.70 -7.51 -2.35
N THR A 58 -3.13 -8.01 -1.20
CA THR A 58 -4.55 -8.03 -0.81
C THR A 58 -4.89 -6.72 -0.13
N ILE A 59 -5.55 -5.83 -0.88
CA ILE A 59 -5.89 -4.48 -0.48
C ILE A 59 -7.32 -4.39 0.07
N LYS A 60 -7.49 -3.68 1.18
CA LYS A 60 -8.76 -3.15 1.70
C LYS A 60 -8.73 -1.63 1.64
N TRP A 61 -9.86 -1.01 1.31
CA TRP A 61 -10.02 0.44 1.37
C TRP A 61 -10.62 0.80 2.71
N LYS A 62 -10.02 1.77 3.39
CA LYS A 62 -10.57 2.38 4.60
C LYS A 62 -10.78 3.86 4.31
N SER A 63 -12.00 4.34 4.49
CA SER A 63 -12.30 5.77 4.34
C SER A 63 -12.66 6.37 5.68
N GLU A 64 -12.06 7.51 5.99
CA GLU A 64 -12.46 8.34 7.12
C GLU A 64 -13.17 9.58 6.58
N ILE A 65 -14.38 9.81 7.08
CA ILE A 65 -15.21 10.93 6.66
C ILE A 65 -15.03 12.04 7.68
N PHE A 66 -14.42 13.13 7.24
CA PHE A 66 -14.34 14.36 8.02
C PHE A 66 -15.49 15.29 7.61
N VAL A 67 -16.20 15.82 8.60
CA VAL A 67 -17.23 16.84 8.38
C VAL A 67 -16.75 18.13 8.98
N ASP A 68 -16.56 19.15 8.15
CA ASP A 68 -16.18 20.47 8.63
C ASP A 68 -17.28 21.01 9.56
N PRO A 69 -16.95 21.38 10.81
CA PRO A 69 -17.96 21.77 11.78
C PRO A 69 -18.66 23.10 11.42
N LYS A 70 -18.00 23.99 10.66
CA LYS A 70 -18.48 25.31 10.25
C LYS A 70 -19.28 25.24 8.94
N THR A 71 -18.73 24.59 7.92
CA THR A 71 -19.34 24.56 6.57
C THR A 71 -20.25 23.36 6.34
N LYS A 72 -20.17 22.34 7.21
CA LYS A 72 -20.82 21.02 7.05
C LYS A 72 -20.40 20.26 5.78
N ALA A 73 -19.37 20.73 5.08
CA ALA A 73 -18.80 20.03 3.93
C ALA A 73 -18.14 18.73 4.37
N LYS A 74 -18.22 17.70 3.51
CA LYS A 74 -17.61 16.39 3.75
C LYS A 74 -16.31 16.27 2.96
N SER A 75 -15.26 15.83 3.64
CA SER A 75 -14.02 15.37 3.03
C SER A 75 -13.83 13.89 3.30
N TYR A 76 -13.35 13.16 2.28
CA TYR A 76 -13.11 11.73 2.35
C TYR A 76 -11.61 11.48 2.27
N PHE A 77 -11.05 10.88 3.32
CA PHE A 77 -9.67 10.43 3.33
C PHE A 77 -9.67 8.92 3.13
N THR A 78 -9.20 8.47 1.98
CA THR A 78 -9.17 7.04 1.64
C THR A 78 -7.74 6.51 1.77
N PHE A 79 -7.60 5.46 2.57
CA PHE A 79 -6.35 4.76 2.85
C PHE A 79 -6.41 3.36 2.24
N LEU A 80 -5.28 2.90 1.70
CA LEU A 80 -5.11 1.54 1.21
C LEU A 80 -4.40 0.71 2.28
N ILE A 81 -5.04 -0.37 2.72
CA ILE A 81 -4.50 -1.27 3.75
C ILE A 81 -4.18 -2.61 3.11
N CYS A 82 -2.94 -3.06 3.26
CA CYS A 82 -2.52 -4.40 2.88
C CYS A 82 -2.75 -5.37 4.05
N THR A 83 -3.52 -6.44 3.80
CA THR A 83 -3.76 -7.51 4.81
C THR A 83 -3.05 -8.82 4.47
N LYS A 84 -2.47 -8.92 3.26
CA LYS A 84 -1.69 -10.07 2.80
C LYS A 84 -0.85 -9.67 1.60
N ALA A 85 0.41 -10.10 1.55
CA ALA A 85 1.29 -9.93 0.40
C ALA A 85 1.91 -11.27 0.00
N VAL A 86 1.98 -11.55 -1.31
CA VAL A 86 2.61 -12.75 -1.87
C VAL A 86 3.54 -12.33 -3.01
N PRO A 87 4.79 -12.82 -3.07
CA PRO A 87 5.70 -12.45 -4.15
C PRO A 87 5.20 -13.03 -5.47
N VAL A 88 5.19 -12.21 -6.51
CA VAL A 88 4.94 -12.71 -7.86
C VAL A 88 6.27 -13.29 -8.36
N HIS A 89 6.38 -14.62 -8.42
CA HIS A 89 7.52 -15.23 -9.09
C HIS A 89 7.46 -14.83 -10.56
N GLN A 90 8.39 -13.97 -11.00
CA GLN A 90 8.67 -13.83 -12.41
C GLN A 90 9.23 -15.16 -12.88
N MET A 91 8.40 -15.98 -13.54
CA MET A 91 8.92 -17.03 -14.40
C MET A 91 9.78 -16.31 -15.43
N GLN A 92 11.11 -16.43 -15.30
CA GLN A 92 12.07 -15.98 -16.30
C GLN A 92 11.63 -16.58 -17.64
N LYS A 93 11.27 -15.72 -18.59
CA LYS A 93 11.20 -16.09 -20.00
C LYS A 93 12.59 -16.07 -20.59
#